data_AF-A0A530YHU3-F1
#
_entry.id   AF-A0A530YHU3-F1
#
_cell.length_a   1.000
_cell.length_b   1.000
_cell.length_c   1.000
_cell.angle_alpha   90.00
_cell.angle_beta   90.00
_cell.angle_gamma   90.00
#
_symmetry.space_group_name_H-M   'P 1'
#
loop_
_entity.id
_entity.type
_entity.pdbx_description
1 polymer ?
#
loop_
_entity_poly.entity_id
_entity_poly.type
_entity_poly.pdbx_seq_one_letter_code
_entity_poly.pdbx_strand_id
1 'polypeptide(L)'
;MTVRIVSATLRDLSYIAANLRPEDRTEIDCQFDEWSPALLALTALQGFAYVAELNGNPEAGFGAAEQRGGLWIAWSWGTRRMKRCVPG
;
A
#
# COMPACT_ATOMS: atom_id res chain seq x y z
N MET A 1 2.04 5.82 -21.29
CA MET A 1 2.17 5.17 -19.96
C MET A 1 0.81 4.61 -19.61
N THR A 2 0.69 3.30 -19.45
CA THR A 2 -0.60 2.67 -19.14
C THR A 2 -0.70 2.52 -17.63
N VAL A 3 -1.72 3.14 -17.04
CA VAL A 3 -2.04 3.03 -15.62
C VAL A 3 -3.31 2.20 -15.48
N ARG A 4 -3.32 1.24 -14.57
CA ARG A 4 -4.51 0.44 -14.24
C ARG A 4 -4.68 0.37 -12.74
N ILE A 5 -5.93 0.34 -12.30
CA ILE A 5 -6.30 0.00 -10.93
C ILE A 5 -6.86 -1.42 -10.98
N VAL A 6 -6.28 -2.31 -10.18
CA VAL A 6 -6.68 -3.72 -10.08
C VAL A 6 -6.90 -4.09 -8.63
N SER A 7 -7.68 -5.15 -8.37
CA SER A 7 -7.79 -5.72 -7.03
C SER A 7 -6.41 -6.15 -6.53
N ALA A 8 -6.08 -5.81 -5.28
CA ALA A 8 -4.79 -6.15 -4.73
C ALA A 8 -4.66 -7.67 -4.52
N THR A 9 -3.46 -8.19 -4.76
CA THR A 9 -3.07 -9.55 -4.40
C THR A 9 -1.99 -9.52 -3.34
N LEU A 10 -1.84 -10.63 -2.59
CA LEU A 10 -0.75 -10.77 -1.62
C LEU A 10 0.62 -10.58 -2.29
N ARG A 11 0.79 -11.09 -3.51
CA ARG A 11 2.02 -10.96 -4.29
C ARG A 11 2.36 -9.50 -4.54
N ASP A 12 1.42 -8.73 -5.07
CA ASP A 12 1.66 -7.36 -5.50
C ASP A 12 1.95 -6.44 -4.32
N LEU A 13 1.16 -6.57 -3.25
CA LEU A 13 1.37 -5.83 -2.01
C LEU A 13 2.69 -6.20 -1.34
N SER A 14 3.07 -7.48 -1.31
CA SER A 14 4.36 -7.90 -0.76
C SER A 14 5.53 -7.33 -1.56
N TYR A 15 5.40 -7.30 -2.90
CA TYR A 15 6.40 -6.69 -3.77
C TYR A 15 6.55 -5.19 -3.50
N ILE A 16 5.45 -4.44 -3.43
CA ILE A 16 5.49 -3.00 -3.17
C ILE A 16 6.05 -2.76 -1.76
N ALA A 17 5.67 -3.55 -0.75
CA ALA A 17 6.14 -3.42 0.63
C ALA A 17 7.65 -3.66 0.76
N ALA A 18 8.21 -4.56 -0.06
CA ALA A 18 9.65 -4.78 -0.15
C ALA A 18 10.40 -3.63 -0.85
N ASN A 19 9.70 -2.79 -1.60
CA ASN A 19 10.26 -1.73 -2.43
C ASN A 19 9.73 -0.33 -2.06
N LEU A 20 9.28 -0.16 -0.81
CA LEU A 20 8.74 1.10 -0.31
C LEU A 20 9.68 2.28 -0.57
N ARG A 21 9.08 3.42 -0.92
CA ARG A 21 9.79 4.69 -0.80
C ARG A 21 10.12 4.97 0.67
N PRO A 22 11.21 5.71 0.95
CA PRO A 22 11.65 5.96 2.32
C PRO A 22 10.58 6.56 3.22
N GLU A 23 9.77 7.47 2.69
CA GLU A 23 8.76 8.19 3.47
C GLU A 23 7.61 7.28 3.91
N ASP A 24 7.15 6.41 3.01
CA ASP A 24 6.11 5.43 3.35
C ASP A 24 6.67 4.38 4.31
N ARG A 25 7.95 3.99 4.16
CA ARG A 25 8.62 3.13 5.13
C ARG A 25 8.64 3.78 6.51
N THR A 26 9.02 5.05 6.62
CA THR A 26 9.00 5.79 7.88
C THR A 26 7.60 5.82 8.49
N GLU A 27 6.55 6.01 7.68
CA GLU A 27 5.17 6.00 8.16
C GLU A 27 4.73 4.62 8.69
N ILE A 28 5.18 3.53 8.05
CA ILE A 28 4.96 2.16 8.53
C ILE A 28 5.74 1.90 9.82
N ASP A 29 6.99 2.34 9.92
CA ASP A 29 7.82 2.20 11.12
C ASP A 29 7.22 2.98 12.32
N CYS A 30 6.38 4.01 12.10
CA CYS A 30 5.61 4.67 13.16
C CYS A 30 4.38 3.87 13.65
N GLN A 31 3.94 2.87 12.90
CA GLN A 31 2.74 2.08 13.18
C GLN A 31 3.05 0.66 13.65
N PHE A 32 4.20 0.11 13.26
CA PHE A 32 4.60 -1.27 13.55
C PHE A 32 6.00 -1.31 14.15
N ASP A 33 6.12 -1.85 15.36
CA ASP A 33 7.41 -2.06 16.03
C ASP A 33 8.27 -3.11 15.30
N GLU A 34 7.64 -4.20 14.86
CA GLU A 34 8.26 -5.27 14.09
C GLU A 34 7.37 -5.63 12.91
N TRP A 35 7.93 -5.64 11.70
CA TRP A 35 7.18 -6.01 10.50
C TRP A 35 8.05 -6.61 9.40
N SER A 36 7.39 -7.28 8.46
CA SER A 36 7.98 -7.75 7.21
C SER A 36 7.07 -7.36 6.04
N PRO A 37 7.58 -7.31 4.80
CA PRO A 37 6.75 -7.03 3.63
C PRO A 37 5.52 -7.93 3.51
N ALA A 38 5.66 -9.22 3.85
CA ALA A 38 4.55 -10.18 3.85
C ALA A 38 3.51 -9.86 4.94
N LEU A 39 3.96 -9.49 6.14
CA LEU A 39 3.06 -9.10 7.23
C LEU A 39 2.29 -7.83 6.87
N LEU A 40 2.97 -6.80 6.36
CA LEU A 40 2.32 -5.55 5.94
C LEU A 40 1.28 -5.81 4.84
N ALA A 41 1.60 -6.66 3.87
CA ALA A 41 0.67 -7.04 2.80
C ALA A 41 -0.56 -7.79 3.32
N LEU A 42 -0.40 -8.72 4.27
CA LEU A 42 -1.53 -9.41 4.91
C LEU A 42 -2.42 -8.45 5.69
N THR A 43 -1.84 -7.51 6.43
CA THR A 43 -2.59 -6.49 7.17
C THR A 43 -3.39 -5.59 6.22
N ALA A 44 -2.77 -5.16 5.11
CA ALA A 44 -3.43 -4.35 4.08
C ALA A 44 -4.63 -5.07 3.42
N LEU A 45 -4.64 -6.41 3.41
CA LEU A 45 -5.74 -7.23 2.88
C LEU A 45 -6.91 -7.44 3.86
N GLN A 46 -6.83 -6.95 5.10
CA GLN A 46 -7.94 -7.06 6.08
C GLN A 46 -9.12 -6.10 5.81
N GLY A 47 -9.23 -5.58 4.58
CA GLY A 47 -10.30 -4.72 4.11
C GLY A 47 -10.40 -4.76 2.59
N PHE A 48 -10.80 -3.66 1.97
CA PHE A 48 -10.67 -3.55 0.51
C PHE A 48 -9.33 -2.94 0.15
N ALA A 49 -8.65 -3.56 -0.81
CA ALA A 49 -7.32 -3.17 -1.24
C ALA A 49 -7.22 -3.22 -2.76
N TYR A 50 -6.54 -2.24 -3.32
CA TYR A 50 -6.29 -2.10 -4.75
C TYR A 50 -4.81 -1.78 -4.99
N VAL A 51 -4.37 -2.09 -6.20
CA VAL A 51 -3.02 -1.78 -6.68
C VAL A 51 -3.11 -0.90 -7.90
N ALA A 52 -2.31 0.17 -7.92
CA ALA A 52 -2.02 0.95 -9.10
C ALA A 52 -0.84 0.30 -9.83
N GLU A 53 -1.12 -0.25 -11.02
CA GLU A 53 -0.09 -0.77 -11.91
C GLU A 53 0.38 0.31 -12.89
N LEU A 54 1.69 0.40 -13.09
CA LEU A 54 2.30 1.22 -14.13
C LEU A 54 3.02 0.32 -15.14
N ASN A 55 2.51 0.29 -16.37
CA ASN A 55 2.99 -0.61 -17.43
C ASN A 55 3.04 -2.09 -16.96
N GLY A 56 1.99 -2.54 -16.25
CA GLY A 56 1.85 -3.91 -15.75
C GLY A 56 2.71 -4.26 -14.53
N ASN A 57 3.40 -3.29 -13.93
CA ASN A 57 4.15 -3.48 -12.69
C ASN A 57 3.38 -2.84 -11.52
N PRO A 58 3.26 -3.51 -10.37
CA PRO A 58 2.62 -2.94 -9.19
C PRO A 58 3.50 -1.83 -8.59
N GLU A 59 2.98 -0.61 -8.48
CA GLU A 59 3.76 0.56 -8.01
C GLU A 59 3.21 1.23 -6.75
N ALA A 60 1.92 1.09 -6.46
CA ALA A 60 1.33 1.59 -5.23
C ALA A 60 0.14 0.74 -4.81
N GLY A 61 0.02 0.50 -3.51
CA GLY A 61 -1.15 -0.10 -2.87
C GLY A 61 -1.97 0.97 -2.18
N PHE A 62 -3.29 0.84 -2.21
CA PHE A 62 -4.19 1.70 -1.44
C PHE A 62 -5.48 0.97 -1.10
N GLY A 63 -6.15 1.43 -0.04
CA GLY A 63 -7.38 0.80 0.42
C GLY A 63 -7.91 1.44 1.69
N ALA A 64 -8.81 0.73 2.34
CA ALA A 64 -9.18 1.01 3.71
C ALA A 64 -9.41 -0.27 4.48
N ALA A 65 -9.08 -0.24 5.76
CA ALA A 65 -9.34 -1.32 6.71
C ALA A 65 -10.27 -0.80 7.81
N GLU A 66 -11.19 -1.66 8.25
CA GLU A 66 -12.08 -1.36 9.37
C GLU A 66 -11.33 -1.56 10.69
N GLN A 67 -11.32 -0.54 11.54
CA GLN A 67 -10.64 -0.59 12.84
C GLN A 67 -11.60 -0.92 13.99
N ARG A 68 -12.84 -0.46 13.86
CA ARG A 68 -13.96 -0.73 14.77
C ARG A 68 -15.25 -0.55 13.98
N GLY A 69 -16.36 -1.15 14.42
CA GLY A 69 -17.62 -1.15 13.68
C GLY A 69 -18.00 0.21 13.06
N GLY A 70 -17.95 0.28 11.73
CA GLY A 70 -18.25 1.47 10.92
C GLY A 70 -17.12 2.50 10.77
N LEU A 71 -16.01 2.39 11.51
CA LEU A 71 -14.84 3.26 11.37
C LEU A 71 -13.78 2.60 10.48
N TRP A 72 -13.55 3.24 9.35
CA TRP A 72 -12.55 2.83 8.37
C TRP A 72 -11.39 3.81 8.34
N ILE A 73 -10.17 3.28 8.26
CA ILE A 73 -8.96 4.08 8.04
C ILE A 73 -8.47 3.79 6.63
N ALA A 74 -8.37 4.85 5.83
CA ALA A 74 -7.76 4.79 4.52
C ALA A 74 -6.24 4.74 4.65
N TRP A 75 -5.59 4.02 3.75
CA TRP A 75 -4.14 3.90 3.69
C TRP A 75 -3.67 3.89 2.24
N SER A 76 -2.44 4.33 2.03
CA SER A 76 -1.76 4.21 0.75
C SER A 76 -0.25 4.20 0.96
N TRP A 77 0.46 3.41 0.18
CA TRP A 77 1.92 3.36 0.17
C TRP A 77 2.41 2.83 -1.17
N GLY A 78 3.63 3.14 -1.55
CA GLY A 78 4.13 2.82 -2.87
C GLY A 78 5.64 2.75 -2.99
N THR A 79 6.06 2.40 -4.21
CA THR A 79 7.46 2.37 -4.58
C THR A 79 7.98 3.78 -4.84
N ARG A 80 9.28 3.90 -5.14
CA ARG A 80 9.89 5.17 -5.59
C ARG A 80 9.29 5.75 -6.87
N ARG A 81 8.51 4.96 -7.64
CA ARG A 81 7.83 5.45 -8.86
C ARG A 81 6.49 6.10 -8.54
N MET A 82 5.95 5.90 -7.34
CA MET A 82 4.80 6.63 -6.83
C MET A 82 5.20 8.06 -6.44
N LYS A 83 4.53 9.06 -7.02
CA LYS A 83 4.59 10.45 -6.55
C LYS A 83 3.39 10.72 -5.65
N ARG A 84 3.62 11.27 -4.46
CA ARG A 84 2.55 11.67 -3.54
C ARG A 84 1.76 12.82 -4.17
N CYS A 85 0.45 12.75 -4.06
CA CYS A 85 -0.43 13.88 -4.33
C CYS A 85 -0.51 14.68 -3.03
N VAL A 86 0.42 15.63 -2.85
CA VAL A 86 0.36 16.59 -1.74
C VAL A 86 -0.49 17.79 -2.19
N PRO A 87 -1.41 18.30 -1.35
CA PRO A 87 -2.01 19.60 -1.60
C PRO A 87 -0.89 20.64 -1.71
N GLY A 88 -0.95 21.46 -2.76
CA GLY A 88 -0.05 22.61 -2.94
C GLY A 88 -0.37 23.74 -1.97
#